data_AF-A0A524DN11-F1
#
_entry.id   AF-A0A524DN11-F1
#
_cell.length_a   1.000
_cell.length_b   1.000
_cell.length_c   1.000
_cell.angle_alpha   90.00
_cell.angle_beta   90.00
_cell.angle_gamma   90.00
#
_symmetry.space_group_name_H-M   'P 1'
#
loop_
_entity.id
_entity.type
_entity.pdbx_description
1 polymer ?
#
loop_
_entity_poly.entity_id
_entity_poly.type
_entity_poly.pdbx_seq_one_letter_code
_entity_poly.pdbx_strand_id
1 'polypeptide(L)'
;MGSKILKHIERKKIHKAAELLFNSKSAIVLTGAGVSTESGIPDFRGDHGIWEKYKPEIYGNIKSFIKDPQKFWQMAEKIAPK
;
A
#
# COMPACT_ATOMS: atom_id res chain seq x y z
N MET A 1 13.59 28.02 6.31
CA MET A 1 13.56 27.81 7.77
C MET A 1 12.58 26.71 8.21
N GLY A 2 11.35 26.62 7.66
CA GLY A 2 10.34 25.63 8.07
C GLY A 2 10.66 24.14 7.82
N SER A 3 11.37 23.79 6.74
CA SER A 3 11.72 22.39 6.43
C SER A 3 12.61 21.73 7.50
N LYS A 4 13.52 22.49 8.12
CA LYS A 4 14.44 21.96 9.15
C LYS A 4 13.72 21.61 10.45
N ILE A 5 12.66 22.37 10.78
CA ILE A 5 11.82 22.14 11.97
C ILE A 5 10.96 20.89 11.77
N LEU A 6 10.33 20.74 10.60
CA LEU A 6 9.52 19.56 10.27
C LEU A 6 10.35 18.26 10.35
N LYS A 7 11.53 18.23 9.71
CA LYS A 7 12.46 17.09 9.80
C LYS A 7 12.88 16.77 11.23
N HIS A 8 13.02 17.79 12.08
CA HIS A 8 13.35 17.60 13.49
C HIS A 8 12.20 16.96 14.28
N ILE A 9 10.97 17.41 14.03
CA ILE A 9 9.76 16.83 14.63
C ILE A 9 9.59 15.37 14.19
N GLU A 10 9.77 15.07 12.90
CA GLU A 10 9.71 13.69 12.38
C GLU A 10 10.75 12.78 13.04
N ARG A 11 12.01 13.23 13.12
CA ARG A 11 13.07 12.46 13.80
C ARG A 11 12.73 12.17 15.26
N LYS A 12 12.17 13.14 15.99
CA LYS A 12 11.72 12.93 17.37
C LYS A 12 10.61 11.88 17.47
N LYS A 13 9.65 11.88 16.54
CA LYS A 13 8.58 10.88 16.50
C LYS A 13 9.11 9.47 16.22
N ILE A 14 10.05 9.33 15.28
CA ILE A 14 10.68 8.05 14.95
C ILE A 14 11.44 7.49 16.17
N HIS A 15 12.25 8.31 16.84
CA HIS A 15 12.94 7.89 18.06
C HIS A 15 11.95 7.45 19.14
N LYS A 16 10.83 8.17 19.29
CA LYS A 16 9.83 7.81 20.27
C LYS A 16 9.15 6.47 19.96
N ALA A 17 8.84 6.22 18.68
CA ALA A 17 8.31 4.93 18.25
C ALA A 17 9.30 3.80 18.51
N ALA A 18 10.60 4.00 18.23
CA ALA A 18 11.64 3.02 18.50
C ALA A 18 11.77 2.69 19.99
N GLU A 19 11.74 3.69 20.88
CA GLU A 19 11.71 3.47 22.33
C GLU A 19 10.51 2.64 22.77
N LEU A 20 9.32 2.97 22.27
CA LEU A 20 8.09 2.25 22.64
C LEU A 20 8.14 0.79 22.18
N LEU A 21 8.65 0.54 20.97
CA LEU A 21 8.85 -0.82 20.45
C LEU A 21 9.89 -1.59 21.28
N PHE A 22 11.04 -0.99 21.56
CA PHE A 22 12.13 -1.61 22.33
C PHE A 22 11.69 -2.04 23.73
N ASN A 23 10.87 -1.22 24.40
CA ASN A 23 10.39 -1.50 25.75
C ASN A 23 9.10 -2.35 25.79
N SER A 24 8.51 -2.67 24.64
CA SER A 24 7.28 -3.45 24.58
C SER A 24 7.56 -4.93 24.86
N LYS A 25 6.65 -5.60 25.60
CA LYS A 25 6.71 -7.06 25.76
C LYS A 25 6.22 -7.81 24.52
N SER A 26 5.41 -7.14 23.70
CA SER A 26 4.86 -7.66 22.45
C SER A 26 4.44 -6.49 21.56
N ALA A 27 4.61 -6.66 20.25
CA ALA A 27 4.27 -5.66 19.24
C ALA A 27 3.40 -6.30 18.15
N ILE A 28 2.42 -5.54 17.66
CA ILE A 28 1.55 -5.93 16.54
C ILE A 28 1.73 -4.89 15.44
N VAL A 29 1.92 -5.37 14.21
CA VAL A 29 2.02 -4.51 13.04
C VAL A 29 0.79 -4.73 12.17
N LEU A 30 0.09 -3.65 11.86
CA LEU A 30 -0.99 -3.62 10.87
C LEU A 30 -0.43 -2.97 9.61
N THR A 31 -0.30 -3.77 8.55
CA THR A 31 0.25 -3.32 7.27
C THR A 31 -0.81 -3.39 6.17
N GLY A 32 -0.58 -2.64 5.10
CA GLY A 32 -1.33 -2.73 3.85
C GLY A 32 -0.38 -2.78 2.66
N ALA A 33 -0.93 -2.78 1.45
CA ALA A 33 -0.15 -2.88 0.21
C ALA A 33 0.94 -1.80 0.06
N GLY A 34 0.78 -0.63 0.70
CA GLY A 34 1.77 0.45 0.68
C GLY A 34 3.17 0.05 1.19
N VAL A 35 3.31 -0.98 2.02
CA VAL A 35 4.64 -1.47 2.44
C VAL A 35 5.38 -2.20 1.31
N SER A 36 4.66 -2.63 0.26
CA SER A 36 5.19 -3.42 -0.84
C SER A 36 5.48 -2.60 -2.11
N THR A 37 5.06 -1.33 -2.16
CA THR A 37 5.20 -0.47 -3.35
C THR A 37 6.66 -0.24 -3.71
N GLU A 38 7.53 -0.02 -2.72
CA GLU A 38 8.98 0.10 -2.92
C GLU A 38 9.64 -1.18 -3.43
N SER A 39 8.96 -2.33 -3.33
CA SER A 39 9.42 -3.62 -3.89
C SER A 39 8.89 -3.87 -5.30
N GLY A 40 8.26 -2.88 -5.95
CA GLY A 40 7.71 -2.99 -7.30
C GLY A 40 6.33 -3.67 -7.37
N ILE A 41 5.68 -3.94 -6.24
CA ILE A 41 4.31 -4.45 -6.20
C ILE A 41 3.37 -3.25 -6.12
N PRO A 42 2.57 -2.95 -7.16
CA PRO A 42 1.68 -1.81 -7.13
C PRO A 42 0.61 -1.99 -6.05
N ASP A 43 0.26 -0.90 -5.37
CA ASP A 43 -0.93 -0.89 -4.51
C ASP A 43 -2.20 -0.66 -5.34
N PHE A 44 -3.34 -0.70 -4.66
CA PHE A 44 -4.63 -0.52 -5.30
C PHE A 44 -5.11 0.94 -5.34
N ARG A 45 -4.77 1.75 -4.34
CA ARG A 45 -5.48 3.01 -4.02
C ARG A 45 -4.57 4.23 -3.80
N GLY A 46 -3.27 4.02 -3.66
CA GLY A 46 -2.30 5.10 -3.52
C GLY A 46 -2.07 5.81 -4.84
N ASP A 47 -1.13 6.76 -4.82
CA ASP A 47 -0.73 7.49 -6.01
C ASP A 47 -0.20 6.52 -7.07
N HIS A 48 -0.78 6.58 -8.27
CA HIS A 48 -0.51 5.63 -9.36
C HIS A 48 -0.96 4.18 -9.06
N GLY A 49 -1.90 4.00 -8.14
CA GLY A 49 -2.48 2.71 -7.79
C GLY A 49 -3.28 2.09 -8.95
N ILE A 50 -3.51 0.77 -8.88
CA ILE A 50 -4.17 0.00 -9.95
C ILE A 50 -5.52 0.60 -10.35
N TRP A 51 -6.28 1.17 -9.41
CA TRP A 51 -7.62 1.70 -9.67
C TRP A 51 -7.66 3.03 -10.42
N GLU A 52 -6.54 3.74 -10.56
CA GLU A 52 -6.47 4.89 -11.48
C GLU A 52 -6.59 4.43 -12.94
N LYS A 53 -6.18 3.19 -13.25
CA LYS A 53 -6.16 2.63 -14.61
C LYS A 53 -7.27 1.61 -14.86
N TYR A 54 -7.67 0.85 -13.84
CA TYR A 54 -8.65 -0.23 -13.95
C TYR A 54 -9.86 0.06 -13.06
N LYS A 55 -11.06 0.15 -13.64
CA LYS A 55 -12.30 0.42 -12.89
C LYS A 55 -12.61 -0.72 -11.91
N PRO A 56 -12.63 -0.48 -10.58
CA PRO A 56 -12.82 -1.54 -9.59
C PRO A 56 -14.19 -2.22 -9.72
N GLU A 57 -15.21 -1.54 -10.26
CA GLU A 57 -16.53 -2.14 -10.51
C GLU A 57 -16.48 -3.24 -11.57
N ILE A 58 -15.47 -3.20 -12.45
CA ILE A 58 -15.27 -4.17 -13.53
C ILE A 58 -14.24 -5.22 -13.09
N TYR A 59 -13.11 -4.77 -12.55
CA TYR A 59 -11.94 -5.63 -12.33
C TYR A 59 -11.78 -6.13 -10.89
N GLY A 60 -12.41 -5.47 -9.91
CA GLY A 60 -12.30 -5.81 -8.47
C GLY A 60 -13.63 -6.23 -7.84
N ASN A 61 -14.66 -6.50 -8.64
CA ASN A 61 -16.01 -6.80 -8.16
C ASN A 61 -16.39 -8.28 -8.38
N ILE A 62 -16.86 -8.95 -7.34
CA ILE A 62 -17.22 -10.38 -7.39
C ILE A 62 -18.33 -10.69 -8.40
N LYS A 63 -19.34 -9.82 -8.55
CA LYS A 63 -20.43 -10.04 -9.52
C LYS A 63 -19.91 -9.91 -10.96
N SER A 64 -19.02 -8.95 -11.21
CA SER A 64 -18.34 -8.81 -12.51
C SER A 64 -17.45 -10.02 -12.80
N PHE A 65 -16.67 -10.47 -11.82
CA PHE A 65 -15.80 -11.63 -11.94
C PHE A 65 -16.56 -12.92 -12.28
N ILE A 66 -17.69 -13.18 -11.61
CA ILE A 66 -18.54 -14.35 -11.91
C ILE A 66 -19.10 -14.28 -13.34
N LYS A 67 -19.45 -13.09 -13.82
CA LYS A 67 -20.00 -12.89 -15.17
C LYS A 67 -18.94 -13.05 -16.26
N ASP A 68 -17.74 -12.52 -16.02
CA ASP A 68 -16.64 -12.51 -16.98
C ASP A 68 -15.29 -12.48 -16.24
N PRO A 69 -14.75 -13.65 -15.86
CA PRO A 69 -13.50 -13.73 -15.11
C PRO A 69 -12.28 -13.33 -15.94
N GLN A 70 -12.40 -13.31 -17.27
CA GLN A 70 -11.28 -13.02 -18.16
C GLN A 70 -10.74 -11.60 -17.95
N LYS A 71 -11.61 -10.63 -17.65
CA LYS A 71 -11.20 -9.25 -17.38
C LYS A 71 -10.23 -9.14 -16.21
N PHE A 72 -10.53 -9.83 -15.10
CA PHE A 72 -9.63 -9.86 -13.95
C PHE A 72 -8.28 -10.47 -14.34
N TRP A 73 -8.28 -11.64 -14.98
CA TRP A 73 -7.03 -12.33 -15.32
C TRP A 73 -6.16 -11.55 -16.32
N GLN A 74 -6.76 -10.92 -17.33
CA GLN A 74 -6.04 -10.04 -18.26
C GLN A 74 -5.44 -8.81 -17.57
N MET A 75 -6.11 -8.26 -16.54
CA MET A 75 -5.53 -7.21 -15.72
C MET A 75 -4.39 -7.77 -14.87
N ALA A 76 -4.63 -8.87 -14.15
CA ALA A 76 -3.68 -9.50 -13.24
C ALA A 76 -2.35 -9.82 -13.92
N GLU A 77 -2.40 -10.41 -15.12
CA GLU A 77 -1.22 -10.69 -15.95
C GLU A 77 -0.43 -9.43 -16.30
N LYS A 78 -1.11 -8.31 -16.57
CA LYS A 78 -0.46 -7.03 -16.92
C LYS A 78 0.19 -6.31 -15.73
N ILE A 79 -0.31 -6.54 -14.51
CA ILE A 79 0.17 -5.86 -13.30
C ILE A 79 1.05 -6.74 -12.42
N ALA A 80 1.16 -8.03 -12.74
CA ALA A 80 1.99 -8.95 -11.99
C ALA A 80 3.46 -8.45 -11.99
N PRO A 81 4.13 -8.47 -10.82
CA PRO A 81 5.57 -8.24 -10.77
C PRO A 81 6.29 -9.21 -11.71
N LYS A 82 7.29 -8.70 -12.43
CA LYS A 82 8.13 -9.49 -13.33
C LYS A 82 9.36 -10.02 -12.60
#